data_AF-A0A168KV75-F1
#
_entry.id   AF-A0A168KV75-F1
#
_cell.length_a   1.000
_cell.length_b   1.000
_cell.length_c   1.000
_cell.angle_alpha   90.00
_cell.angle_beta   90.00
_cell.angle_gamma   90.00
#
_symmetry.space_group_name_H-M   'P 1'
#
loop_
_entity.id
_entity.type
_entity.pdbx_description
1 polymer ?
#
loop_
_entity_poly.entity_id
_entity_poly.type
_entity_poly.pdbx_seq_one_letter_code
_entity_poly.pdbx_strand_id
1 'polypeptide(L)'
;MIKIKTILVILFFCTILFDSPTYASSTDDSCQRLVLTVLTPNIEAQIKDYYRNKLSYPPTFAPFLGGTTLEFKYSESHIDVVVTVIPYVGPHLDVGKDRI
;
A
#
# COMPACT_ATOMS: atom_id res chain seq x y z
N MET A 1 -3.87 -21.18 49.13
CA MET A 1 -2.49 -20.99 48.61
C MET A 1 -2.45 -21.46 47.17
N ILE A 2 -2.53 -20.55 46.20
CA ILE A 2 -2.41 -20.88 44.78
C ILE A 2 -0.94 -21.20 44.49
N LYS A 3 -0.66 -22.36 43.88
CA LYS A 3 0.70 -22.81 43.58
C LYS A 3 1.22 -22.07 42.34
N ILE A 4 2.49 -21.65 42.36
CA ILE A 4 3.17 -20.93 41.26
C ILE A 4 3.01 -21.62 39.89
N LYS A 5 2.96 -22.96 39.87
CA LYS A 5 2.70 -23.73 38.63
C LYS A 5 1.34 -23.43 38.01
N THR A 6 0.31 -23.17 38.83
CA THR A 6 -1.04 -22.83 38.36
C THR A 6 -1.08 -21.43 37.74
N ILE A 7 -0.31 -20.47 38.27
CA ILE A 7 -0.20 -19.12 37.72
C ILE A 7 0.48 -19.15 36.33
N LEU A 8 1.53 -19.96 36.19
CA LEU A 8 2.27 -20.07 34.93
C LEU A 8 1.42 -20.69 33.80
N VAL A 9 0.60 -21.69 34.12
CA VAL A 9 -0.34 -22.31 33.16
C VAL A 9 -1.42 -21.33 32.72
N ILE A 10 -1.94 -20.50 33.64
CA ILE A 10 -2.94 -19.47 33.31
C ILE A 10 -2.34 -18.40 32.39
N LEU A 11 -1.11 -17.93 32.67
CA LEU A 11 -0.42 -16.95 31.82
C LEU A 11 -0.20 -17.48 30.39
N PHE A 12 0.20 -18.75 30.27
CA PHE A 12 0.39 -19.39 28.96
C PHE A 12 -0.92 -19.57 28.18
N PHE A 13 -2.03 -19.88 28.87
CA PHE A 13 -3.35 -19.95 28.23
C PHE A 13 -3.89 -18.57 27.83
N CYS A 14 -3.63 -17.52 28.62
CA CYS A 14 -3.99 -16.16 28.25
C CYS A 14 -3.32 -15.74 26.94
N THR A 15 -2.03 -16.03 26.74
CA THR A 15 -1.35 -15.63 25.50
C THR A 15 -1.92 -16.28 24.24
N ILE A 16 -2.49 -17.49 24.33
CA ILE A 16 -3.11 -18.17 23.17
C ILE A 16 -4.53 -17.66 22.91
N LEU A 17 -5.25 -17.24 23.95
CA LEU A 17 -6.63 -16.75 23.86
C LEU A 17 -6.74 -15.27 23.49
N PHE A 18 -5.66 -14.50 23.61
CA PHE A 18 -5.59 -13.08 23.25
C PHE A 18 -4.86 -12.80 21.93
N ASP A 19 -4.56 -13.82 21.12
CA ASP A 19 -4.14 -13.57 19.75
C ASP A 19 -5.30 -12.91 19.01
N SER A 20 -5.09 -11.65 18.62
CA SER A 20 -6.06 -10.93 17.79
C SER A 20 -6.19 -11.72 16.49
N PRO A 21 -7.40 -11.96 15.97
CA PRO A 21 -7.53 -12.60 14.67
C PRO A 21 -6.77 -11.75 13.65
N THR A 22 -5.69 -12.32 13.09
CA THR A 22 -5.01 -11.72 11.95
C THR A 22 -5.95 -11.85 10.77
N TYR A 23 -6.80 -10.84 10.57
CA TYR A 23 -7.68 -10.78 9.42
C TYR A 23 -6.81 -10.71 8.15
N ALA A 24 -7.02 -11.66 7.24
CA ALA A 24 -6.55 -11.48 5.88
C ALA A 24 -7.12 -10.15 5.36
N SER A 25 -6.28 -9.30 4.79
CA SER A 25 -6.70 -8.01 4.26
C SER A 25 -7.91 -8.21 3.35
N SER A 26 -8.88 -7.28 3.43
CA SER A 26 -10.15 -7.35 2.72
C SER A 26 -9.93 -7.71 1.26
N THR A 27 -10.81 -8.53 0.69
CA THR A 27 -10.85 -8.91 -0.74
C THR A 27 -10.64 -7.74 -1.71
N ASP A 28 -10.98 -6.52 -1.28
CA ASP A 28 -10.74 -5.27 -2.00
C ASP A 28 -9.26 -5.04 -2.33
N ASP A 29 -8.33 -5.38 -1.44
CA ASP A 29 -6.88 -5.16 -1.66
C ASP A 29 -6.38 -5.96 -2.87
N SER A 30 -6.84 -7.20 -3.03
CA SER A 30 -6.41 -8.05 -4.15
C SER A 30 -6.90 -7.51 -5.50
N CYS A 31 -8.15 -7.01 -5.53
CA CYS A 31 -8.75 -6.41 -6.72
C CYS A 31 -8.06 -5.08 -7.09
N GLN A 32 -7.86 -4.21 -6.10
CA GLN A 32 -7.16 -2.93 -6.30
C GLN A 32 -5.73 -3.13 -6.80
N ARG A 33 -5.02 -4.12 -6.26
CA ARG A 33 -3.67 -4.46 -6.73
C ARG A 33 -3.63 -4.92 -8.17
N LEU A 34 -4.61 -5.73 -8.59
CA LEU A 34 -4.72 -6.18 -9.99
C LEU A 34 -4.97 -4.98 -10.91
N VAL A 35 -5.94 -4.13 -10.57
CA VAL A 35 -6.28 -2.93 -11.34
C VAL A 35 -5.07 -2.01 -11.47
N LEU A 36 -4.38 -1.70 -10.37
CA LEU A 36 -3.16 -0.88 -10.42
C LEU A 36 -2.09 -1.52 -11.29
N THR A 37 -1.86 -2.82 -11.16
CA THR A 37 -0.85 -3.54 -11.97
C THR A 37 -1.15 -3.43 -13.47
N VAL A 38 -2.42 -3.58 -13.87
CA VAL A 38 -2.84 -3.46 -15.27
C VAL A 38 -2.68 -2.02 -15.77
N LEU A 39 -2.97 -1.03 -14.92
CA LEU A 39 -2.92 0.39 -15.28
C LEU A 39 -1.52 1.01 -15.16
N THR A 40 -0.57 0.39 -14.44
CA THR A 40 0.78 0.93 -14.18
C THR A 40 1.46 1.50 -15.43
N PRO A 41 1.54 0.81 -16.58
CA PRO A 41 2.22 1.34 -17.75
C PRO A 41 1.61 2.65 -18.27
N ASN A 42 0.29 2.78 -18.19
CA ASN A 42 -0.42 3.99 -18.62
C ASN A 42 -0.23 5.14 -17.62
N ILE A 43 -0.25 4.82 -16.32
CA ILE A 43 0.01 5.80 -15.25
C ILE A 43 1.43 6.36 -15.40
N GLU A 44 2.44 5.50 -15.56
CA GLU A 44 3.83 5.92 -15.75
C GLU A 44 4.02 6.79 -16.99
N ALA A 45 3.38 6.43 -18.10
CA ALA A 45 3.43 7.21 -19.33
C ALA A 45 2.84 8.62 -19.14
N GLN A 46 1.70 8.73 -18.45
CA GLN A 46 1.05 10.01 -18.15
C GLN A 46 1.88 10.89 -17.20
N ILE A 47 2.45 10.30 -16.14
CA ILE A 47 3.37 11.00 -15.23
C ILE A 47 4.57 11.53 -16.02
N LYS A 48 5.21 10.69 -16.83
CA LYS A 48 6.37 11.08 -17.63
C LYS A 48 6.04 12.20 -18.60
N ASP A 49 4.91 12.14 -19.31
CA ASP A 49 4.51 13.18 -20.25
C ASP A 49 4.23 14.51 -19.54
N TYR A 50 3.51 14.48 -18.42
CA TYR A 50 3.20 15.70 -17.66
C TYR A 50 4.46 16.41 -17.13
N TYR A 51 5.46 15.64 -16.68
CA TYR A 51 6.70 16.18 -16.09
C TYR A 51 7.86 16.36 -17.09
N ARG A 52 7.70 15.99 -18.36
CA ARG A 52 8.79 15.95 -19.37
C ARG A 52 9.64 17.22 -19.49
N ASN A 53 9.04 18.39 -19.26
CA ASN A 53 9.70 19.69 -19.36
C ASN A 53 9.78 20.42 -18.01
N LYS A 54 9.39 19.75 -16.91
CA LYS A 54 9.35 20.31 -15.56
C LYS A 54 10.51 19.80 -14.70
N LEU A 55 10.97 18.57 -14.97
CA LEU A 55 12.00 17.91 -14.19
C LEU A 55 13.02 17.23 -15.12
N SER A 56 14.31 17.31 -14.77
CA SER A 56 15.38 16.61 -15.49
C SER A 56 15.32 15.09 -15.32
N TYR A 57 14.72 14.64 -14.21
CA TYR A 57 14.48 13.22 -13.92
C TYR A 57 12.97 13.01 -13.77
N PRO A 58 12.39 12.01 -14.47
CA PRO A 58 10.97 11.76 -14.38
C PRO A 58 10.62 11.25 -12.97
N PRO A 59 9.55 11.76 -12.36
CA PRO A 59 9.03 11.19 -11.13
C PRO A 59 8.45 9.79 -11.39
N THR A 60 8.39 9.01 -10.34
CA THR A 60 7.76 7.68 -10.31
C THR A 60 6.64 7.69 -9.26
N PHE A 61 5.92 6.59 -9.09
CA PHE A 61 4.88 6.43 -8.09
C PHE A 61 4.93 5.04 -7.45
N ALA A 62 4.36 4.91 -6.26
CA ALA A 62 4.41 3.68 -5.47
C ALA A 62 2.98 3.18 -5.29
N PRO A 63 2.47 2.32 -6.19
CA PRO A 63 1.06 1.92 -6.21
C PRO A 63 0.59 1.26 -4.90
N PHE A 64 1.51 0.67 -4.14
CA PHE A 64 1.20 -0.13 -2.95
C PHE A 64 1.69 0.50 -1.63
N LEU A 65 2.32 1.68 -1.67
CA LEU A 65 2.90 2.34 -0.50
C LEU A 65 2.14 3.63 -0.14
N GLY A 66 0.83 3.51 0.03
CA GLY A 66 -0.05 4.62 0.40
C GLY A 66 -0.13 5.74 -0.67
N GLY A 67 -1.08 6.66 -0.51
CA GLY A 67 -1.21 7.82 -1.41
C GLY A 67 -1.75 7.54 -2.82
N THR A 68 -2.02 6.27 -3.16
CA THR A 68 -2.76 5.90 -4.36
C THR A 68 -4.20 5.56 -3.98
N THR A 69 -5.18 6.20 -4.63
CA THR A 69 -6.60 5.91 -4.44
C THR A 69 -7.25 5.48 -5.75
N LEU A 70 -8.22 4.58 -5.64
CA LEU A 70 -9.03 4.09 -6.74
C LEU A 70 -10.50 4.35 -6.45
N GLU A 71 -11.19 4.97 -7.40
CA GLU A 71 -12.63 5.08 -7.39
C GLU A 71 -13.20 4.35 -8.60
N PHE A 72 -14.14 3.45 -8.35
CA PHE A 72 -14.79 2.63 -9.38
C PHE A 72 -16.21 3.12 -9.61
N LYS A 73 -16.58 3.30 -10.88
CA LYS A 73 -17.97 3.46 -11.30
C LYS A 73 -18.31 2.34 -12.27
N TYR A 74 -19.29 1.54 -11.87
CA TYR A 74 -19.73 0.38 -12.63
C TYR A 74 -20.94 0.77 -13.50
N SER A 75 -20.84 0.44 -14.78
CA SER A 75 -21.92 0.52 -15.75
C SER A 75 -22.20 -0.88 -16.31
N GLU A 76 -23.34 -1.07 -16.98
CA GLU A 76 -23.69 -2.39 -17.54
C GLU A 76 -22.68 -2.91 -18.57
N SER A 77 -21.99 -2.00 -19.28
CA SER A 77 -21.07 -2.34 -20.38
C SER A 77 -19.61 -2.01 -20.13
N HIS A 78 -19.28 -1.30 -19.04
CA HIS A 78 -17.93 -0.82 -18.77
C HIS A 78 -17.73 -0.49 -17.29
N ILE A 79 -16.46 -0.30 -16.92
CA ILE A 79 -16.06 0.15 -15.59
C ILE A 79 -15.17 1.38 -15.80
N ASP A 80 -15.58 2.50 -15.22
CA ASP A 80 -14.71 3.67 -15.13
C ASP A 80 -13.89 3.57 -13.85
N VAL A 81 -12.57 3.70 -13.99
CA VAL A 81 -11.64 3.69 -12.87
C VAL A 81 -10.93 5.04 -12.83
N VAL A 82 -11.15 5.80 -11.76
CA VAL A 82 -10.40 7.02 -11.48
C VAL A 82 -9.24 6.66 -10.56
N VAL A 83 -8.02 6.87 -11.03
CA VAL A 83 -6.79 6.64 -10.27
C VAL A 83 -6.19 7.98 -9.86
N THR A 84 -6.06 8.21 -8.56
CA THR A 84 -5.29 9.36 -8.03
C THR A 84 -3.98 8.84 -7.46
N VAL A 85 -2.87 9.43 -7.87
CA VAL A 85 -1.51 9.06 -7.42
C VAL A 85 -0.77 10.29 -6.89
N ILE A 86 0.19 10.07 -6.00
CA ILE A 86 1.16 11.07 -5.56
C ILE A 86 2.53 10.69 -6.14
N PRO A 87 2.96 11.32 -7.25
CA PRO A 87 4.29 11.07 -7.81
C PRO A 87 5.40 11.59 -6.88
N TYR A 88 6.55 10.92 -6.88
CA TYR A 88 7.74 11.31 -6.13
C TYR A 88 8.99 11.15 -6.98
N VAL A 89 10.07 11.85 -6.59
CA VAL A 89 11.39 11.75 -7.21
C VAL A 89 12.36 11.11 -6.20
N GLY A 90 13.12 10.11 -6.64
CA GLY A 90 14.12 9.43 -5.81
C GLY A 90 13.62 8.13 -5.17
N PRO A 91 14.49 7.37 -4.46
CA PRO A 91 14.20 6.00 -4.00
C PRO A 91 13.34 5.89 -2.72
N HIS A 92 12.79 6.99 -2.20
CA HIS A 92 12.32 7.16 -0.81
C HIS A 92 13.49 7.17 0.20
N LEU A 93 13.49 8.10 1.16
CA LEU A 93 14.53 8.36 2.21
C LEU A 93 15.26 7.06 2.67
N ASP A 94 16.59 6.91 2.62
CA ASP A 94 17.66 7.76 3.16
C ASP A 94 18.67 8.22 2.10
N VAL A 95 18.72 9.54 1.86
CA VAL A 95 19.99 10.17 1.53
C VAL A 95 20.85 10.10 2.78
N GLY A 96 21.70 9.08 2.86
CA GLY A 96 22.85 9.12 3.76
C GLY A 96 23.58 10.43 3.50
N LYS A 97 23.47 11.36 4.46
CA LYS A 97 24.17 12.65 4.56
C LYS A 97 24.77 13.14 3.25
N ASP A 98 23.96 13.74 2.38
CA ASP A 98 24.56 14.52 1.31
C ASP A 98 25.06 15.83 1.93
N ARG A 99 26.39 15.98 1.97
CA ARG A 99 27.06 17.24 2.28
C ARG A 99 26.84 18.15 1.08
N ILE A 100 26.14 19.25 1.31
CA ILE A 100 26.43 20.50 0.59
C ILE A 100 27.02 21.47 1.61
#